data_AF-A0A1F7R9H2-F1
#
_entry.id   AF-A0A1F7R9H2-F1
#
_cell.length_a   1.000
_cell.length_b   1.000
_cell.length_c   1.000
_cell.angle_alpha   90.00
_cell.angle_beta   90.00
_cell.angle_gamma   90.00
#
_symmetry.space_group_name_H-M   'P 1'
#
loop_
_entity.id
_entity.type
_entity.pdbx_description
1 polymer ?
#
loop_
_entity_poly.entity_id
_entity_poly.type
_entity_poly.pdbx_seq_one_letter_code
_entity_poly.pdbx_strand_id
1 'polypeptide(L)'
;MNTSSKTSNSFIARLSRDFPDLKFQKGEQEHWSPRTNTITYNPNQPLRDLRYGVLHELAHARLNHTTYGSDFELLKMESLAWSEAARIGRRYNVRVSSNHIQNCLDTYRDWLHRRSTCPTCGAHSLQKDAHRYQCLNCQAVWRVTSGRFVRPYRRTHNLT
;
A
#
# COMPACT_ATOMS: atom_id res chain seq x y z
N MET A 1 -29.71 8.97 12.39
CA MET A 1 -28.65 8.46 11.47
C MET A 1 -27.75 9.62 11.08
N ASN A 2 -26.46 9.54 11.39
CA ASN A 2 -25.48 10.61 11.20
C ASN A 2 -25.27 10.89 9.70
N THR A 3 -25.24 12.16 9.28
CA THR A 3 -25.16 12.60 7.86
C THR A 3 -23.93 12.04 7.13
N SER A 4 -22.82 11.89 7.84
CA SER A 4 -21.58 11.26 7.35
C SER A 4 -21.81 9.84 6.80
N SER A 5 -22.54 9.00 7.55
CA SER A 5 -22.81 7.61 7.17
C SER A 5 -23.64 7.48 5.89
N LYS A 6 -24.61 8.40 5.68
CA LYS A 6 -25.41 8.43 4.43
C LYS A 6 -24.53 8.74 3.21
N THR A 7 -23.59 9.67 3.34
CA THR A 7 -22.69 10.06 2.25
C THR A 7 -21.62 9.02 1.92
N SER A 8 -21.17 8.23 2.91
CA SER A 8 -20.28 7.08 2.68
C SER A 8 -21.03 5.99 1.91
N ASN A 9 -22.25 5.64 2.32
CA ASN A 9 -23.03 4.59 1.65
C ASN A 9 -23.38 4.97 0.20
N SER A 10 -23.72 6.23 -0.08
CA SER A 10 -24.02 6.66 -1.45
C SER A 10 -22.79 6.62 -2.37
N PHE A 11 -21.61 6.95 -1.83
CA PHE A 11 -20.35 6.83 -2.56
C PHE A 11 -20.03 5.38 -2.92
N ILE A 12 -20.10 4.46 -1.94
CA ILE A 12 -19.86 3.04 -2.18
C ILE A 12 -20.89 2.44 -3.14
N ALA A 13 -22.18 2.76 -2.99
CA ALA A 13 -23.23 2.28 -3.90
C ALA A 13 -22.99 2.72 -5.35
N ARG A 14 -22.47 3.95 -5.55
CA ARG A 14 -22.11 4.43 -6.88
C ARG A 14 -20.91 3.65 -7.44
N LEU A 15 -19.86 3.43 -6.66
CA LEU A 15 -18.71 2.61 -7.09
C LEU A 15 -19.14 1.18 -7.44
N SER A 16 -19.97 0.56 -6.61
CA SER A 16 -20.48 -0.80 -6.86
C SER A 16 -21.28 -0.91 -8.16
N ARG A 17 -21.95 0.16 -8.59
CA ARG A 17 -22.66 0.20 -9.88
C ARG A 17 -21.72 0.37 -11.06
N ASP A 18 -20.71 1.23 -10.91
CA ASP A 18 -19.75 1.53 -11.98
C ASP A 18 -18.70 0.42 -12.17
N PHE A 19 -18.51 -0.43 -11.16
CA PHE A 19 -17.58 -1.57 -11.17
C PHE A 19 -18.29 -2.87 -10.71
N PRO A 20 -19.19 -3.43 -11.52
CA PRO A 20 -20.02 -4.57 -11.11
C PRO A 20 -19.24 -5.87 -10.88
N ASP A 21 -18.04 -5.99 -11.47
CA ASP A 21 -17.17 -7.16 -11.27
C ASP A 21 -16.51 -7.19 -9.89
N LEU A 22 -16.49 -6.04 -9.19
CA LEU A 22 -15.91 -5.89 -7.86
C LEU A 22 -16.98 -5.97 -6.78
N LYS A 23 -16.70 -6.72 -5.73
CA LYS A 23 -17.52 -6.75 -4.52
C LYS A 23 -17.07 -5.67 -3.55
N PHE A 24 -18.02 -4.97 -2.93
CA PHE A 24 -17.74 -3.99 -1.88
C PHE A 24 -18.31 -4.47 -0.55
N GLN A 25 -17.47 -4.58 0.47
CA GLN A 25 -17.84 -5.13 1.77
C GLN A 25 -17.33 -4.25 2.92
N LYS A 26 -18.11 -4.15 4.00
CA LYS A 26 -17.68 -3.47 5.24
C LYS A 26 -16.68 -4.33 6.01
N GLY A 27 -15.65 -3.70 6.59
CA GLY A 27 -14.68 -4.33 7.48
C GLY A 27 -13.92 -3.30 8.32
N GLU A 28 -12.72 -3.65 8.79
CA GLU A 28 -11.95 -2.82 9.73
C GLU A 28 -11.07 -1.78 9.04
N GLN A 29 -10.60 -2.06 7.83
CA GLN A 29 -9.75 -1.16 7.05
C GLN A 29 -9.89 -1.45 5.56
N GLU A 30 -9.57 -0.44 4.75
CA GLU A 30 -9.55 -0.54 3.31
C GLU A 30 -8.49 -1.55 2.87
N HIS A 31 -8.90 -2.55 2.10
CA HIS A 31 -8.00 -3.43 1.35
C HIS A 31 -8.74 -4.09 0.20
N TRP A 32 -8.03 -4.33 -0.90
CA TRP A 32 -8.50 -5.19 -1.98
C TRP A 32 -7.93 -6.60 -1.86
N SER A 33 -8.81 -7.59 -2.00
CA SER A 33 -8.45 -9.01 -2.09
C SER A 33 -8.55 -9.45 -3.56
N PRO A 34 -7.43 -9.79 -4.23
CA PRO A 34 -7.45 -10.31 -5.59
C PRO A 34 -8.12 -11.68 -5.68
N ARG A 35 -8.07 -12.48 -4.61
CA ARG A 35 -8.65 -13.84 -4.56
C ARG A 35 -10.18 -13.82 -4.67
N THR A 36 -10.82 -12.86 -4.00
CA THR A 36 -12.28 -12.77 -3.92
C THR A 36 -12.85 -11.64 -4.78
N ASN A 37 -11.96 -10.87 -5.40
CA ASN A 37 -12.24 -9.61 -6.09
C ASN A 37 -13.10 -8.66 -5.23
N THR A 38 -12.71 -8.50 -3.96
CA THR A 38 -13.47 -7.75 -2.96
C THR A 38 -12.66 -6.57 -2.46
N ILE A 39 -13.26 -5.38 -2.47
CA ILE A 39 -12.79 -4.20 -1.75
C ILE A 39 -13.51 -4.16 -0.41
N THR A 40 -12.74 -4.37 0.66
CA THR A 40 -13.20 -4.14 2.03
C THR A 40 -13.00 -2.67 2.37
N TYR A 41 -13.88 -2.06 3.17
CA TYR A 41 -13.76 -0.66 3.62
C TYR A 41 -14.29 -0.46 5.03
N ASN A 42 -13.76 0.52 5.76
CA ASN A 42 -14.22 0.84 7.11
C ASN A 42 -15.28 1.94 7.09
N PRO A 43 -16.56 1.63 7.34
CA PRO A 43 -17.64 2.62 7.29
C PRO A 43 -17.56 3.68 8.40
N ASN A 44 -16.73 3.47 9.42
CA ASN A 44 -16.59 4.35 10.57
C ASN A 44 -15.47 5.39 10.41
N GLN A 45 -14.66 5.29 9.34
CA GLN A 45 -13.65 6.30 9.05
C GLN A 45 -14.27 7.65 8.65
N PRO A 46 -13.55 8.77 8.85
CA PRO A 46 -13.92 10.03 8.24
C PRO A 46 -14.13 9.88 6.73
N LEU A 47 -15.17 10.50 6.17
CA LEU A 47 -15.58 10.34 4.77
C LEU A 47 -14.43 10.57 3.77
N ARG A 48 -13.54 11.52 4.05
CA ARG A 48 -12.36 11.79 3.21
C ARG A 48 -11.43 10.58 3.16
N ASP A 49 -11.11 10.01 4.32
CA ASP A 49 -10.14 8.93 4.43
C ASP A 49 -10.71 7.64 3.84
N LEU A 50 -11.98 7.34 4.10
CA LEU A 50 -12.71 6.26 3.43
C LEU A 50 -12.66 6.41 1.90
N ARG A 51 -12.94 7.61 1.37
CA ARG A 51 -12.93 7.84 -0.08
C ARG A 51 -11.54 7.63 -0.67
N TYR A 52 -10.51 8.12 0.00
CA TYR A 52 -9.13 7.99 -0.48
C TYR A 52 -8.68 6.53 -0.44
N GLY A 53 -8.88 5.84 0.67
CA GLY A 53 -8.51 4.42 0.81
C GLY A 53 -9.26 3.55 -0.19
N VAL A 54 -10.58 3.68 -0.32
CA VAL A 54 -11.36 2.87 -1.28
C VAL A 54 -10.93 3.13 -2.73
N LEU A 55 -10.62 4.38 -3.10
CA LEU A 55 -10.10 4.70 -4.44
C LEU A 55 -8.71 4.09 -4.67
N HIS A 56 -7.86 4.03 -3.65
CA HIS A 56 -6.57 3.38 -3.70
C HIS A 56 -6.69 1.87 -3.91
N GLU A 57 -7.55 1.19 -3.15
CA GLU A 57 -7.81 -0.24 -3.31
C GLU A 57 -8.45 -0.58 -4.66
N LEU A 58 -9.35 0.28 -5.13
CA LEU A 58 -9.92 0.19 -6.47
C LEU A 58 -8.85 0.33 -7.56
N ALA A 59 -7.87 1.20 -7.36
CA ALA A 59 -6.75 1.35 -8.29
C ALA A 59 -5.88 0.09 -8.33
N HIS A 60 -5.61 -0.55 -7.18
CA HIS A 60 -4.93 -1.85 -7.15
C HIS A 60 -5.68 -2.91 -7.96
N ALA A 61 -7.01 -2.99 -7.78
CA ALA A 61 -7.84 -3.90 -8.54
C ALA A 61 -7.78 -3.63 -10.06
N ARG A 62 -7.87 -2.36 -10.45
CA ARG A 62 -7.87 -1.94 -11.86
C ARG A 62 -6.53 -2.16 -12.56
N LEU A 63 -5.42 -2.04 -11.83
CA LEU A 63 -4.06 -2.29 -12.32
C LEU A 63 -3.64 -3.75 -12.15
N ASN A 64 -4.51 -4.61 -11.62
CA ASN A 64 -4.23 -6.03 -11.33
C ASN A 64 -2.98 -6.24 -10.46
N HIS A 65 -2.82 -5.39 -9.43
CA HIS A 65 -1.68 -5.40 -8.52
C HIS A 65 -1.77 -6.53 -7.48
N THR A 66 -1.52 -7.79 -7.88
CA THR A 66 -1.75 -8.96 -7.02
C THR A 66 -0.56 -9.35 -6.15
N THR A 67 0.66 -9.20 -6.66
CA THR A 67 1.91 -9.60 -6.00
C THR A 67 3.06 -8.70 -6.46
N TYR A 68 4.15 -8.69 -5.70
CA TYR A 68 5.40 -8.00 -6.03
C TYR A 68 6.59 -8.90 -5.70
N GLY A 69 7.64 -8.85 -6.52
CA GLY A 69 8.87 -9.62 -6.36
C GLY A 69 9.98 -8.86 -5.62
N SER A 70 9.88 -7.53 -5.50
CA SER A 70 10.86 -6.71 -4.80
C SER A 70 10.22 -5.53 -4.04
N ASP A 71 10.94 -5.01 -3.06
CA ASP A 71 10.49 -3.86 -2.28
C ASP A 71 10.45 -2.58 -3.15
N PHE A 72 11.31 -2.49 -4.16
CA PHE A 72 11.25 -1.41 -5.16
C PHE A 72 9.99 -1.52 -6.04
N GLU A 73 9.66 -2.74 -6.48
CA GLU A 73 8.44 -2.99 -7.24
C GLU A 73 7.19 -2.66 -6.42
N LEU A 74 7.17 -3.00 -5.12
CA LEU A 74 6.12 -2.56 -4.21
C LEU A 74 5.95 -1.04 -4.24
N LEU A 75 7.03 -0.27 -4.02
CA LEU A 75 6.96 1.20 -4.05
C LEU A 75 6.45 1.73 -5.40
N LYS A 76 6.86 1.11 -6.52
CA LYS A 76 6.36 1.44 -7.85
C LYS A 76 4.86 1.18 -7.97
N MET A 77 4.38 0.02 -7.51
CA MET A 77 2.97 -0.35 -7.53
C MET A 77 2.12 0.60 -6.69
N GLU A 78 2.58 0.97 -5.49
CA GLU A 78 1.91 1.95 -4.62
C GLU A 78 1.82 3.33 -5.29
N SER A 79 2.91 3.77 -5.94
CA SER A 79 2.92 5.04 -6.69
C SER A 79 1.94 5.02 -7.86
N LEU A 80 1.86 3.92 -8.61
CA LEU A 80 0.91 3.75 -9.71
C LEU A 80 -0.53 3.70 -9.21
N ALA A 81 -0.78 2.98 -8.11
CA ALA A 81 -2.10 2.89 -7.48
C ALA A 81 -2.59 4.27 -7.01
N TRP A 82 -1.76 5.09 -6.37
CA TRP A 82 -2.15 6.45 -5.97
C TRP A 82 -2.41 7.38 -7.15
N SER A 83 -1.61 7.30 -8.21
CA SER A 83 -1.84 8.07 -9.44
C SER A 83 -3.18 7.70 -10.09
N GLU A 84 -3.46 6.41 -10.18
CA GLU A 84 -4.72 5.90 -10.73
C GLU A 84 -5.91 6.24 -9.82
N ALA A 85 -5.75 6.16 -8.49
CA ALA A 85 -6.77 6.56 -7.52
C ALA A 85 -7.15 8.05 -7.68
N ALA A 86 -6.16 8.93 -7.86
CA ALA A 86 -6.40 10.35 -8.15
C ALA A 86 -7.12 10.55 -9.48
N ARG A 87 -6.76 9.76 -10.51
CA ARG A 87 -7.44 9.79 -11.82
C ARG A 87 -8.89 9.34 -11.72
N ILE A 88 -9.17 8.22 -11.05
CA ILE A 88 -10.52 7.69 -10.83
C ILE A 88 -11.34 8.66 -9.98
N GLY A 89 -10.75 9.19 -8.90
CA GLY A 89 -11.40 10.10 -7.95
C GLY A 89 -12.00 11.34 -8.60
N ARG A 90 -11.35 11.89 -9.64
CA ARG A 90 -11.89 13.02 -10.43
C ARG A 90 -13.30 12.76 -10.96
N ARG A 91 -13.62 11.54 -11.38
CA ARG A 91 -14.97 11.14 -11.88
C ARG A 91 -16.05 11.16 -10.79
N TYR A 92 -15.63 11.03 -9.54
CA TYR A 92 -16.50 11.02 -8.36
C TYR A 92 -16.47 12.33 -7.58
N ASN A 93 -15.88 13.39 -8.17
CA ASN A 93 -15.65 14.68 -7.51
C ASN A 93 -14.84 14.54 -6.20
N VAL A 94 -13.92 13.57 -6.16
CA VAL A 94 -12.97 13.37 -5.07
C VAL A 94 -11.58 13.76 -5.55
N ARG A 95 -11.07 14.88 -5.04
CA ARG A 95 -9.69 15.31 -5.31
C ARG A 95 -8.79 14.72 -4.25
N VAL A 96 -8.00 13.71 -4.61
CA VAL A 96 -6.91 13.21 -3.75
C VAL A 96 -5.77 14.23 -3.82
N SER A 97 -5.39 14.81 -2.68
CA SER A 97 -4.34 15.82 -2.67
C SER A 97 -2.97 15.19 -2.96
N SER A 98 -2.13 15.91 -3.70
CA SER A 98 -0.75 15.50 -3.95
C SER A 98 0.03 15.32 -2.64
N ASN A 99 -0.21 16.17 -1.65
CA ASN A 99 0.41 16.06 -0.33
C ASN A 99 0.00 14.77 0.39
N HIS A 100 -1.28 14.36 0.31
CA HIS A 100 -1.70 13.08 0.89
C HIS A 100 -0.98 11.91 0.21
N ILE A 101 -0.92 11.92 -1.12
CA ILE A 101 -0.21 10.88 -1.89
C ILE A 101 1.26 10.81 -1.49
N GLN A 102 1.96 11.96 -1.43
CA GLN A 102 3.37 11.96 -1.04
C GLN A 102 3.57 11.50 0.39
N ASN A 103 2.74 11.95 1.35
CA ASN A 103 2.81 11.48 2.73
C ASN A 103 2.63 9.95 2.84
N CYS A 104 1.69 9.37 2.07
CA CYS A 104 1.52 7.92 2.02
C CYS A 104 2.76 7.23 1.45
N LEU A 105 3.31 7.74 0.33
CA LEU A 105 4.51 7.18 -0.29
C LEU A 105 5.77 7.33 0.58
N ASP A 106 5.87 8.39 1.38
CA ASP A 106 6.99 8.60 2.30
C ASP A 106 7.07 7.50 3.35
N THR A 107 5.93 6.97 3.82
CA THR A 107 5.93 5.81 4.72
C THR A 107 6.59 4.58 4.09
N TYR A 108 6.41 4.38 2.78
CA TYR A 108 7.05 3.31 2.03
C TYR A 108 8.52 3.60 1.74
N ARG A 109 8.87 4.85 1.41
CA ARG A 109 10.24 5.28 1.18
C ARG A 109 11.09 5.15 2.44
N ASP A 110 10.57 5.55 3.60
CA ASP A 110 11.23 5.42 4.89
C ASP A 110 11.42 3.95 5.28
N TRP A 111 10.40 3.12 5.05
CA TRP A 111 10.49 1.69 5.26
C TRP A 111 11.54 1.04 4.36
N LEU A 112 11.54 1.35 3.06
CA LEU A 112 12.51 0.86 2.09
C LEU A 112 13.93 1.32 2.42
N HIS A 113 14.08 2.60 2.76
CA HIS A 113 15.35 3.19 3.18
C HIS A 113 15.95 2.39 4.33
N ARG A 114 15.22 2.26 5.44
CA ARG A 114 15.65 1.48 6.63
C ARG A 114 16.01 0.03 6.29
N ARG A 115 15.22 -0.59 5.43
CA ARG A 115 15.38 -2.00 5.03
C ARG A 115 16.59 -2.23 4.13
N SER A 116 16.90 -1.25 3.28
CA SER A 116 18.05 -1.23 2.37
C SER A 116 19.37 -0.81 3.04
N THR A 117 19.31 -0.24 4.25
CA THR A 117 20.49 0.20 5.01
C THR A 117 21.23 -1.01 5.58
N CYS A 118 22.51 -1.13 5.21
CA CYS A 118 23.37 -2.17 5.74
C CYS A 118 23.57 -1.99 7.27
N PRO A 119 23.32 -3.03 8.08
CA PRO A 119 23.46 -2.94 9.53
C PRO A 119 24.92 -2.89 10.02
N THR A 120 25.89 -3.13 9.14
CA THR A 120 27.32 -3.16 9.47
C THR A 120 28.01 -1.83 9.18
N CYS A 121 27.75 -1.23 8.02
CA CYS A 121 28.47 -0.03 7.56
C CYS A 121 27.56 1.15 7.18
N GLY A 122 26.23 1.01 7.29
CA GLY A 122 25.27 2.06 6.97
C GLY A 122 25.06 2.32 5.47
N ALA A 123 25.80 1.66 4.57
CA ALA A 123 25.61 1.82 3.14
C ALA A 123 24.26 1.28 2.65
N HIS A 124 23.62 1.99 1.73
CA HIS A 124 22.42 1.51 1.05
C HIS A 124 22.76 0.45 0.01
N SER A 125 21.94 -0.58 -0.05
CA SER A 125 22.21 -1.75 -0.86
C SER A 125 20.98 -2.21 -1.61
N LEU A 126 21.20 -2.94 -2.71
CA LEU A 126 20.12 -3.51 -3.49
C LEU A 126 19.62 -4.81 -2.87
N GLN A 127 18.33 -5.05 -3.07
CA GLN A 127 17.70 -6.30 -2.71
C GLN A 127 18.26 -7.42 -3.58
N LYS A 128 18.70 -8.52 -2.96
CA LYS A 128 19.19 -9.71 -3.65
C LYS A 128 18.05 -10.65 -4.02
N ASP A 129 17.10 -10.81 -3.11
CA ASP A 129 15.85 -11.54 -3.32
C ASP A 129 14.77 -11.02 -2.36
N ALA A 130 13.55 -11.58 -2.47
CA ALA A 130 12.37 -11.14 -1.71
C ALA A 130 12.59 -10.98 -0.19
N HIS A 131 13.58 -11.65 0.39
CA HIS A 131 13.84 -11.64 1.83
C HIS A 131 15.27 -11.29 2.22
N ARG A 132 16.16 -10.97 1.27
CA ARG A 132 17.57 -10.72 1.57
C ARG A 132 18.12 -9.50 0.83
N TYR A 133 18.95 -8.76 1.54
CA TYR A 133 19.77 -7.68 1.01
C TYR A 133 21.25 -8.06 1.14
N GLN A 134 22.08 -7.58 0.21
CA GLN A 134 23.52 -7.79 0.24
C GLN A 134 24.24 -6.46 0.05
N CYS A 135 25.13 -6.13 0.98
CA CYS A 135 25.90 -4.90 0.94
C CYS A 135 27.01 -4.97 -0.11
N LEU A 136 27.06 -4.00 -1.02
CA LEU A 136 28.13 -3.89 -2.01
C LEU A 136 29.45 -3.41 -1.40
N ASN A 137 29.40 -2.71 -0.27
CA ASN A 137 30.58 -2.17 0.41
C ASN A 137 31.29 -3.21 1.29
N CYS A 138 30.56 -3.84 2.21
CA CYS A 138 31.15 -4.77 3.19
C CYS A 138 30.72 -6.24 3.02
N GLN A 139 29.98 -6.56 1.96
CA GLN A 139 29.48 -7.91 1.64
C GLN A 139 28.54 -8.53 2.70
N ALA A 140 28.16 -7.79 3.74
CA ALA A 140 27.19 -8.25 4.73
C ALA A 140 25.84 -8.57 4.07
N VAL A 141 25.25 -9.71 4.46
CA VAL A 141 23.93 -10.15 4.02
C VAL A 141 22.99 -10.14 5.22
N TRP A 142 21.81 -9.56 5.07
CA TRP A 142 20.79 -9.58 6.12
C TRP A 142 19.43 -9.97 5.56
N ARG A 143 18.65 -10.62 6.43
CA ARG A 143 17.29 -11.06 6.14
C ARG A 143 16.29 -10.02 6.60
N VAL A 144 15.26 -9.83 5.79
CA VAL A 144 14.15 -8.92 6.05
C VAL A 144 12.84 -9.71 6.04
N THR A 145 11.89 -9.30 6.88
CA THR A 145 10.57 -9.97 7.00
C THR A 145 9.67 -9.61 5.81
N SER A 146 8.69 -10.45 5.47
CA SER A 146 7.68 -10.09 4.46
C SER A 146 6.65 -9.08 4.98
N GLY A 147 6.49 -8.97 6.30
CA GLY A 147 5.51 -8.07 6.91
C GLY A 147 5.86 -6.59 6.72
N ARG A 148 4.87 -5.80 6.28
CA ARG A 148 4.91 -4.34 6.30
C ARG A 148 4.86 -3.87 7.75
N PHE A 149 5.68 -2.89 8.12
CA PHE A 149 5.69 -2.25 9.45
C PHE A 149 6.05 -3.13 10.67
N VAL A 150 6.53 -4.36 10.49
CA VAL A 150 7.21 -5.12 11.56
C VAL A 150 8.70 -4.74 11.61
N ARG A 151 9.30 -4.75 12.82
CA ARG A 151 10.71 -4.38 13.03
C ARG A 151 11.63 -5.09 12.02
N PRO A 152 12.38 -4.36 11.17
CA PRO A 152 13.10 -4.95 10.03
C PRO A 152 14.28 -5.86 10.37
N TYR A 153 14.73 -5.89 11.63
CA TYR A 153 16.01 -6.50 11.99
C TYR A 153 15.83 -7.58 13.05
N ARG A 154 16.00 -8.85 12.66
CA ARG A 154 16.39 -9.92 13.57
C ARG A 154 17.80 -10.33 13.15
N ARG A 155 18.81 -9.87 13.90
CA ARG A 155 20.19 -10.37 13.76
C ARG A 155 20.13 -11.88 13.96
N THR A 156 20.25 -12.67 12.90
CA THR A 156 20.73 -14.04 13.03
C THR A 156 22.22 -13.93 13.29
N HIS A 157 22.59 -13.76 14.57
CA HIS A 157 23.95 -14.03 15.01
C HIS A 157 24.22 -15.50 14.72
N ASN A 158 24.89 -15.76 13.61
CA ASN A 158 25.75 -16.91 13.47
C ASN A 158 27.08 -16.35 13.01
N LEU A 159 28.11 -16.54 13.83
CA LEU A 159 29.44 -16.96 13.44
C LEU A 159 30.27 -17.08 14.73
N THR A 160 30.56 -18.35 15.04
CA THR A 160 31.73 -18.93 15.75
C THR A 160 32.19 -18.31 17.06
#